data_AF-A0A8X7CLD1-F1
#
_entry.id   AF-A0A8X7CLD1-F1
#
_cell.length_a   1.000
_cell.length_b   1.000
_cell.length_c   1.000
_cell.angle_alpha   90.00
_cell.angle_beta   90.00
_cell.angle_gamma   90.00
#
_symmetry.space_group_name_H-M   'P 1'
#
loop_
_entity.id
_entity.type
_entity.pdbx_description
1 polymer ?
#
loop_
_entity_poly.entity_id
_entity_poly.type
_entity_poly.pdbx_seq_one_letter_code
_entity_poly.pdbx_strand_id
1 'polypeptide(L)'
;MKFGSWTYDGFQLDLRLASEDGGDLTTYITNGEWILIGLPGVRNEIFYACCPEPYVDITFTIHIRRRTLYYGFNLIIPCVLISSMTLLGFTLPPDSGEKLTLGNTTLTQKPFQLFFYSFSFFSIIFHVFKMLTDYFSSIKELNII
;
A
#
# COMPACT_ATOMS: atom_id res chain seq x y z
N MET A 1 9.78 -10.07 16.06
CA MET A 1 9.43 -11.34 16.71
C MET A 1 10.49 -11.68 17.74
N LYS A 2 10.11 -12.14 18.94
CA LYS A 2 11.05 -12.48 20.01
C LYS A 2 10.99 -13.97 20.31
N PHE A 3 12.14 -14.62 20.34
CA PHE A 3 12.28 -16.03 20.69
C PHE A 3 13.22 -16.18 21.87
N GLY A 4 12.83 -16.96 22.86
CA GLY A 4 13.61 -17.21 24.07
C GLY A 4 13.04 -18.40 24.82
N SER A 5 13.84 -18.99 25.71
CA SER A 5 13.36 -20.03 26.62
C SER A 5 12.47 -19.43 27.70
N TRP A 6 11.37 -20.11 28.01
CA TRP A 6 10.49 -19.71 29.11
C TRP A 6 10.95 -20.27 30.46
N THR A 7 11.54 -21.47 30.47
CA THR A 7 11.87 -22.23 31.69
C THR A 7 13.35 -22.25 32.03
N TYR A 8 14.23 -22.08 31.04
CA TYR A 8 15.68 -22.16 31.21
C TYR A 8 16.30 -20.76 31.24
N ASP A 9 17.22 -20.56 32.18
CA ASP A 9 18.05 -19.36 32.31
C ASP A 9 19.24 -19.39 31.34
N GLY A 10 19.96 -18.27 31.24
CA GLY A 10 21.14 -18.10 30.40
C GLY A 10 22.37 -18.89 30.85
N PHE A 11 22.38 -19.46 32.06
CA PHE A 11 23.46 -20.35 32.51
C PHE A 11 23.23 -21.79 32.06
N GLN A 12 21.98 -22.20 31.90
CA GLN A 12 21.58 -23.53 31.45
C GLN A 12 21.44 -23.60 29.93
N LEU A 13 21.03 -22.50 29.28
CA LEU A 13 20.77 -22.46 27.85
C LEU A 13 21.26 -21.13 27.23
N ASP A 14 22.29 -21.22 26.38
CA ASP A 14 22.80 -20.07 25.62
C ASP A 14 22.28 -20.10 24.17
N LEU A 15 21.41 -19.15 23.84
CA LEU A 15 20.91 -18.95 22.48
C LEU A 15 21.87 -18.03 21.72
N ARG A 16 22.39 -18.52 20.59
CA ARG A 16 23.26 -17.77 19.68
C ARG A 16 22.68 -17.71 18.28
N LEU A 17 22.90 -16.59 17.61
CA LEU A 17 22.57 -16.46 16.20
C LEU A 17 23.59 -17.27 15.38
N ALA A 18 23.10 -17.98 14.37
CA ALA A 18 23.95 -18.72 13.43
C ALA A 18 24.76 -17.78 12.51
N SER A 19 24.23 -16.60 12.22
CA SER A 19 24.85 -15.57 11.39
C SER A 19 24.50 -14.17 11.93
N GLU A 20 25.47 -13.25 11.92
CA GLU A 20 25.26 -11.84 12.27
C GLU A 20 24.41 -11.10 11.22
N ASP A 21 24.39 -11.61 9.99
CA ASP A 21 23.63 -11.04 8.86
C ASP A 21 22.10 -11.24 8.97
N GLY A 22 21.62 -11.89 10.04
CA GLY A 22 20.20 -12.10 10.32
C GLY A 22 19.70 -13.50 10.00
N GLY A 23 18.39 -13.62 9.78
CA GLY A 23 17.74 -14.91 9.51
C GLY A 23 17.89 -15.37 8.06
N ASP A 24 17.89 -16.69 7.85
CA ASP A 24 17.99 -17.30 6.52
C ASP A 24 16.77 -16.98 5.65
N LEU A 25 17.02 -16.42 4.47
CA LEU A 25 16.01 -16.03 3.47
C LEU A 25 15.98 -16.95 2.25
N THR A 26 16.79 -18.02 2.21
CA THR A 26 16.90 -18.91 1.04
C THR A 26 15.59 -19.60 0.68
N THR A 27 14.75 -19.87 1.68
CA THR A 27 13.43 -20.50 1.52
C THR A 27 12.28 -19.50 1.49
N TYR A 28 12.57 -18.19 1.42
CA TYR A 28 11.55 -17.15 1.38
C TYR A 28 10.76 -17.19 0.07
N ILE A 29 9.45 -17.36 0.18
CA ILE A 29 8.52 -17.27 -0.95
C ILE A 29 8.21 -15.81 -1.20
N THR A 30 8.66 -15.30 -2.35
CA THR A 30 8.42 -13.91 -2.73
C THR A 30 6.92 -13.64 -2.93
N ASN A 31 6.40 -12.61 -2.27
CA ASN A 31 5.02 -12.17 -2.44
C ASN A 31 4.93 -11.00 -3.44
N GLY A 32 3.83 -10.96 -4.20
CA GLY A 32 3.56 -9.86 -5.15
C GLY A 32 3.25 -8.52 -4.50
N GLU A 33 2.82 -8.54 -3.24
CA GLU A 33 2.38 -7.35 -2.49
C GLU A 33 3.45 -6.78 -1.56
N TRP A 34 4.44 -7.57 -1.12
CA TRP A 34 5.44 -7.18 -0.13
C TRP A 34 6.83 -7.62 -0.56
N ILE A 35 7.78 -6.69 -0.50
CA ILE A 35 9.22 -6.93 -0.64
C ILE A 35 9.78 -7.07 0.75
N LEU A 36 10.43 -8.20 1.04
CA LEU A 36 11.29 -8.30 2.20
C LEU A 36 12.59 -7.54 1.91
N ILE A 37 12.91 -6.55 2.74
CA ILE A 37 14.13 -5.73 2.65
C ILE A 37 15.26 -6.43 3.41
N GLY A 38 14.95 -6.99 4.57
CA GLY A 38 15.91 -7.68 5.43
C GLY A 38 15.28 -8.22 6.70
N LEU A 39 16.00 -9.10 7.38
CA LEU A 39 15.57 -9.75 8.61
C LEU A 39 16.70 -9.77 9.65
N PRO A 40 17.15 -8.61 10.16
CA PRO A 40 18.19 -8.56 11.19
C PRO A 40 17.71 -9.25 12.47
N GLY A 41 18.61 -10.02 13.07
CA GLY A 41 18.41 -10.62 14.37
C GLY A 41 19.33 -9.96 15.40
N VAL A 42 18.78 -9.59 16.55
CA VAL A 42 19.54 -9.02 17.66
C VAL A 42 19.42 -9.97 18.85
N ARG A 43 20.57 -10.35 19.42
CA ARG A 43 20.63 -11.06 20.69
C ARG A 43 20.55 -10.05 21.83
N ASN A 44 19.70 -10.33 22.80
CA ASN A 44 19.48 -9.47 23.93
C ASN A 44 19.52 -10.31 25.22
N GLU A 45 20.14 -9.77 26.26
CA GLU A 45 20.23 -10.40 27.59
C GLU A 45 19.48 -9.52 28.59
N ILE A 46 18.40 -10.06 29.17
CA ILE A 46 17.54 -9.33 30.10
C ILE A 46 17.68 -9.92 31.49
N PHE A 47 17.91 -9.06 32.48
CA PHE A 47 17.77 -9.41 33.88
C PHE A 47 16.39 -8.97 34.37
N TYR A 48 15.56 -9.94 34.79
CA TYR A 48 14.23 -9.64 35.31
C TYR A 48 14.28 -9.35 36.81
N ALA A 49 13.36 -8.54 37.32
CA ALA A 49 13.33 -8.19 38.74
C ALA A 49 12.99 -9.38 39.66
N CYS A 50 12.42 -10.46 39.12
CA CYS A 50 12.04 -11.64 39.89
C CYS A 50 13.22 -12.54 40.27
N CYS A 51 14.31 -12.53 39.47
CA CYS A 51 15.40 -13.48 39.62
C CYS A 51 16.75 -12.85 39.19
N PRO A 52 17.88 -13.14 39.87
CA PRO A 52 19.19 -12.55 39.53
C PRO A 52 19.84 -13.15 38.26
N GLU A 53 19.26 -14.21 37.68
CA GLU A 53 19.81 -14.87 36.50
C GLU A 53 19.46 -14.13 35.19
N PRO A 54 20.39 -14.10 34.21
CA PRO A 54 20.13 -13.52 32.89
C PRO A 54 19.23 -14.44 32.06
N TYR A 55 18.25 -13.85 31.36
CA TYR A 55 17.46 -14.53 30.34
C TYR A 55 17.87 -14.03 28.96
N VAL A 56 18.21 -14.96 28.08
CA VAL A 56 18.65 -14.65 26.71
C VAL A 56 17.46 -14.73 25.76
N ASP A 57 17.24 -13.67 24.98
CA ASP A 57 16.26 -13.62 23.91
C ASP A 57 16.89 -13.20 22.59
N ILE A 58 16.36 -13.74 21.49
CA ILE A 58 16.71 -13.33 20.12
C ILE A 58 15.49 -12.62 19.54
N THR A 59 15.66 -11.34 19.23
CA THR A 59 14.64 -10.52 18.58
C THR A 59 14.96 -10.37 17.10
N PHE A 60 14.11 -10.94 16.24
CA PHE A 60 14.16 -10.71 14.79
C PHE A 60 13.23 -9.58 14.39
N THR A 61 13.77 -8.57 13.71
CA THR A 61 12.98 -7.48 13.14
C THR A 61 12.77 -7.76 11.67
N ILE A 62 11.51 -7.79 11.22
CA ILE A 62 11.18 -8.03 9.82
C ILE A 62 11.04 -6.66 9.15
N HIS A 63 11.95 -6.30 8.24
CA HIS A 63 11.79 -5.12 7.41
C HIS A 63 11.10 -5.52 6.09
N ILE A 64 9.85 -5.08 5.92
CA ILE A 64 9.06 -5.29 4.71
C ILE A 64 8.66 -3.96 4.08
N ARG A 65 8.64 -3.89 2.75
CA ARG A 65 8.16 -2.75 1.96
C ARG A 65 7.01 -3.17 1.06
N ARG A 66 5.94 -2.39 0.97
CA ARG A 66 4.81 -2.69 0.08
C ARG A 66 5.17 -2.48 -1.41
N ARG A 67 4.79 -3.42 -2.29
CA ARG A 67 4.82 -3.29 -3.76
C ARG A 67 3.49 -2.74 -4.26
N THR A 68 3.42 -1.42 -4.38
CA THR A 68 2.22 -0.67 -4.78
C THR A 68 2.04 -0.54 -6.30
N LEU A 69 3.03 -0.96 -7.10
CA LEU A 69 3.01 -0.76 -8.56
C LEU A 69 1.88 -1.53 -9.24
N TYR A 70 1.62 -2.78 -8.84
CA TYR A 70 0.60 -3.61 -9.48
C TYR A 70 -0.84 -3.11 -9.20
N TYR A 71 -1.12 -2.74 -7.95
CA TYR A 71 -2.40 -2.14 -7.56
C TYR A 71 -2.59 -0.77 -8.22
N GLY A 72 -1.55 0.05 -8.31
CA GLY A 72 -1.60 1.35 -8.98
C GLY A 72 -1.99 1.24 -10.45
N PHE A 73 -1.29 0.43 -11.24
CA PHE A 73 -1.62 0.29 -12.67
C PHE A 73 -3.00 -0.34 -12.90
N ASN A 74 -3.36 -1.40 -12.17
CA ASN A 74 -4.65 -2.07 -12.37
C ASN A 74 -5.87 -1.28 -11.90
N LEU A 75 -5.73 -0.31 -10.98
CA LEU A 75 -6.81 0.57 -10.55
C LEU A 75 -6.83 1.92 -11.28
N ILE A 76 -5.67 2.50 -11.58
CA ILE A 76 -5.59 3.82 -12.23
C ILE A 76 -5.93 3.71 -13.72
N ILE A 77 -5.45 2.68 -14.43
CA ILE A 77 -5.72 2.50 -15.86
C ILE A 77 -7.23 2.44 -16.16
N PRO A 78 -8.06 1.62 -15.50
CA PRO A 78 -9.50 1.61 -15.79
C PRO A 78 -10.18 2.95 -15.46
N CYS A 79 -9.76 3.65 -14.40
CA CYS A 79 -10.30 4.98 -14.08
C CYS A 79 -9.98 6.01 -15.18
N VAL A 80 -8.74 6.02 -15.69
CA VAL A 80 -8.33 6.92 -16.78
C VAL A 80 -9.06 6.56 -18.07
N LEU A 81 -9.17 5.27 -18.40
CA LEU A 81 -9.87 4.80 -19.60
C LEU A 81 -11.36 5.20 -19.58
N ILE A 82 -12.08 4.99 -18.48
CA ILE A 82 -13.50 5.38 -18.35
C ILE A 82 -13.67 6.90 -18.47
N SER A 83 -12.76 7.68 -17.88
CA SER A 83 -12.80 9.14 -18.01
C SER A 83 -12.57 9.59 -19.47
N SER A 84 -11.64 8.95 -20.18
CA SER A 84 -11.34 9.26 -21.58
C SER A 84 -12.47 8.87 -22.53
N MET A 85 -13.13 7.72 -22.32
CA MET A 85 -14.28 7.29 -23.11
C MET A 85 -15.47 8.24 -22.91
N THR A 86 -15.67 8.73 -21.70
CA THR A 86 -16.71 9.70 -21.37
C THR A 86 -16.44 11.04 -22.05
N LEU A 87 -15.19 11.52 -22.06
CA LEU A 87 -14.78 12.73 -22.79
C LEU A 87 -15.03 12.57 -24.31
N LEU A 88 -14.56 11.47 -24.89
CA LEU A 88 -14.66 11.20 -26.33
C LEU A 88 -16.12 11.10 -26.81
N GLY A 89 -16.98 10.45 -26.02
CA GLY A 89 -18.41 10.32 -26.31
C GLY A 89 -19.17 11.66 -26.37
N PHE A 90 -18.63 12.72 -25.77
CA PHE A 90 -19.22 14.06 -25.80
C PHE A 90 -18.50 15.03 -26.75
N THR A 91 -17.25 14.76 -27.14
CA THR A 91 -16.57 15.49 -28.22
C THR A 91 -17.04 15.07 -29.61
N LEU A 92 -17.68 13.90 -29.75
CA LEU A 92 -18.35 13.51 -30.97
C LEU A 92 -19.63 14.36 -31.12
N PRO A 93 -19.73 15.28 -32.09
CA PRO A 93 -20.95 16.06 -32.28
C PRO A 93 -22.11 15.09 -32.54
N PRO A 94 -23.28 15.30 -31.90
CA PRO A 94 -24.47 14.48 -32.14
C PRO A 94 -25.10 14.86 -33.50
N ASP A 95 -24.37 14.59 -34.59
CA ASP A 95 -24.86 14.68 -35.98
C ASP A 95 -25.41 13.34 -36.49
N SER A 96 -25.44 12.31 -35.64
CA SER A 96 -26.16 11.06 -35.92
C SER A 96 -27.67 11.23 -35.68
N GLY A 97 -28.31 11.92 -36.61
CA GLY A 97 -29.59 11.55 -37.23
C GLY A 97 -30.89 11.39 -36.42
N GLU A 98 -30.89 11.45 -35.09
CA GLU A 98 -32.05 11.09 -34.27
C GLU A 98 -32.27 12.11 -33.15
N LYS A 99 -32.48 13.41 -33.46
CA LYS A 99 -33.16 14.40 -32.58
C LYS A 99 -33.22 15.81 -33.18
N LEU A 100 -34.13 16.04 -34.13
CA LEU A 100 -34.42 17.37 -34.69
C LEU A 100 -35.49 18.17 -33.90
N THR A 101 -35.75 17.85 -32.62
CA THR A 101 -36.71 18.60 -31.78
C THR A 101 -36.06 19.36 -30.61
N LEU A 102 -34.72 19.39 -30.50
CA LEU A 102 -33.98 19.87 -29.31
C LEU A 102 -33.37 21.28 -29.42
N GLY A 103 -33.84 22.14 -30.33
CA GLY A 103 -33.33 23.51 -30.48
C GLY A 103 -33.42 24.36 -29.20
N ASN A 104 -34.44 24.13 -28.35
CA ASN A 104 -34.67 24.89 -27.12
C ASN A 104 -34.27 24.19 -25.81
N THR A 105 -33.94 22.89 -25.85
CA THR A 105 -33.48 22.15 -24.66
C THR A 105 -31.96 22.13 -24.57
N THR A 106 -31.24 22.26 -25.69
CA THR A 106 -29.76 22.26 -25.69
C THR A 106 -29.18 23.32 -24.74
N LEU A 107 -29.70 24.57 -24.73
CA LEU A 107 -29.20 25.65 -23.87
C LEU A 107 -29.31 25.33 -22.36
N THR A 108 -30.36 24.63 -21.94
CA THR A 108 -30.59 24.26 -20.54
C THR A 108 -29.84 22.99 -20.13
N GLN A 109 -29.58 22.08 -21.08
CA GLN A 109 -28.87 20.82 -20.79
C GLN A 109 -27.35 21.00 -20.70
N LYS A 110 -26.74 21.99 -21.40
CA LYS A 110 -25.29 22.23 -21.34
C LYS A 110 -24.75 22.51 -19.93
N PRO A 111 -25.34 23.42 -19.11
CA PRO A 111 -24.83 23.68 -17.76
C PRO A 111 -25.00 22.47 -16.83
N PHE A 112 -26.07 21.69 -17.00
CA PHE A 112 -26.30 20.46 -16.24
C PHE A 112 -25.24 19.40 -16.58
N GLN A 113 -24.93 19.21 -17.87
CA GLN A 113 -23.87 18.33 -18.35
C GLN A 113 -22.49 18.72 -17.78
N LEU A 114 -22.15 20.02 -17.83
CA LEU A 114 -20.91 20.58 -17.28
C LEU A 114 -20.81 20.42 -15.76
N PHE A 115 -21.92 20.58 -15.04
CA PHE A 115 -21.97 20.37 -13.59
C PHE A 115 -21.68 18.90 -13.25
N PHE A 116 -22.34 17.95 -13.93
CA PHE A 116 -22.04 16.53 -13.78
C PHE A 116 -20.58 16.20 -14.12
N TYR A 117 -20.02 16.82 -15.15
CA TYR A 117 -18.62 16.65 -15.52
C TYR A 117 -17.66 17.14 -14.43
N SER A 118 -17.91 18.34 -13.89
CA SER A 118 -17.12 18.91 -12.81
C SER A 118 -17.19 18.06 -11.54
N PHE A 119 -18.37 17.51 -11.23
CA PHE A 119 -18.59 16.65 -10.07
C PHE A 119 -17.90 15.28 -10.23
N SER A 120 -18.05 14.64 -11.38
CA SER A 120 -17.39 13.35 -11.68
C SER A 120 -15.87 13.49 -11.76
N PHE A 121 -15.37 14.54 -12.41
CA PHE A 121 -13.93 14.82 -12.50
C PHE A 121 -13.34 15.14 -11.12
N PHE A 122 -14.02 15.96 -10.32
CA PHE A 122 -13.58 16.26 -8.96
C PHE A 122 -13.61 15.02 -8.06
N SER A 123 -14.62 14.16 -8.20
CA SER A 123 -14.71 12.89 -7.46
C SER A 123 -13.58 11.90 -7.83
N ILE A 124 -13.25 11.81 -9.12
CA ILE A 124 -12.13 10.98 -9.62
C ILE A 124 -10.80 11.55 -9.14
N ILE A 125 -10.58 12.86 -9.28
CA ILE A 125 -9.38 13.52 -8.76
C ILE A 125 -9.26 13.30 -7.26
N PHE A 126 -10.35 13.45 -6.50
CA PHE A 126 -10.34 13.24 -5.06
C PHE A 126 -9.97 11.79 -4.70
N HIS A 127 -10.50 10.79 -5.41
CA HIS A 127 -10.13 9.38 -5.20
C HIS A 127 -8.67 9.08 -5.58
N VAL A 128 -8.19 9.64 -6.69
CA VAL A 128 -6.80 9.47 -7.14
C VAL A 128 -5.84 10.17 -6.18
N PHE A 129 -6.17 11.40 -5.76
CA PHE A 129 -5.37 12.16 -4.81
C PHE A 129 -5.33 11.48 -3.45
N LYS A 130 -6.47 10.95 -2.98
CA LYS A 130 -6.54 10.15 -1.75
C LYS A 130 -5.68 8.88 -1.83
N MET A 131 -5.76 8.14 -2.94
CA MET A 131 -4.87 7.00 -3.18
C MET A 131 -3.39 7.40 -3.22
N LEU A 132 -3.05 8.54 -3.82
CA LEU A 132 -1.68 9.07 -3.85
C LEU A 132 -1.21 9.53 -2.46
N THR A 133 -2.07 10.16 -1.66
CA THR A 133 -1.71 10.55 -0.29
C THR A 133 -1.53 9.33 0.62
N ASP A 134 -2.39 8.32 0.50
CA ASP A 134 -2.25 7.07 1.24
C ASP A 134 -0.98 6.33 0.80
N TYR A 135 -0.63 6.40 -0.49
CA TYR A 135 0.64 5.92 -1.03
C TYR A 135 1.85 6.64 -0.43
N PHE A 136 1.87 7.97 -0.44
CA PHE A 136 2.98 8.75 0.13
C PHE A 136 3.08 8.61 1.66
N SER A 137 1.94 8.48 2.34
CA SER A 137 1.90 8.25 3.80
C SER A 137 2.45 6.86 4.15
N SER A 138 2.04 5.82 3.41
CA SER A 138 2.54 4.46 3.61
C SER A 138 4.04 4.34 3.31
N ILE A 139 4.58 5.12 2.37
CA ILE A 139 6.03 5.21 2.12
C ILE A 139 6.77 5.90 3.27
N LYS A 140 6.18 6.93 3.88
CA LYS A 140 6.82 7.65 4.99
C LYS A 140 6.89 6.82 6.27
N GLU A 141 5.86 6.07 6.62
CA GLU A 141 5.90 5.19 7.81
C GLU A 141 6.90 4.05 7.66
N LEU A 142 7.13 3.57 6.44
CA LEU A 142 8.10 2.50 6.15
C LEU A 142 9.57 2.93 6.14
N ASN A 143 9.86 4.24 6.10
CA ASN A 143 11.22 4.77 6.19
C ASN A 143 11.62 5.13 7.64
N ILE A 144 10.71 4.95 8.59
CA ILE A 144 10.87 5.31 10.01
C ILE A 144 10.98 4.04 10.89
N ILE A 145 10.83 2.83 10.33
CA ILE A 145 10.93 1.54 11.04
C ILE A 145 12.12 0.71 10.56
#